data_AF-A0A2D9T4R4-F1
#
_entry.id   AF-A0A2D9T4R4-F1
#
_cell.length_a   1.000
_cell.length_b   1.000
_cell.length_c   1.000
_cell.angle_alpha   90.00
_cell.angle_beta   90.00
_cell.angle_gamma   90.00
#
_symmetry.space_group_name_H-M   'P 1'
#
loop_
_entity.id
_entity.type
_entity.pdbx_description
1 polymer ?
#
loop_
_entity_poly.entity_id
_entity_poly.type
_entity_poly.pdbx_seq_one_letter_code
_entity_poly.pdbx_strand_id
1 'polypeptide(L)'
;MRWVGMVVLALALWGCGDDDAEPMDAGVETMDDGIETPDAADPSGDAGPAEGGLLVAATRGELTLPFGLAIRGTGTRRFGEITVDDAIGTVTYRGTEERLVVYERTDWPEANQTLFQALMPRDQGWVVLWFYCQEGALTGVYSESTDGDLLVWNPGTGTCVDTDGETTTPVELDEVRLPDPLLYEGTIITGPNVELGGATPGWVELGAQRFVVHPFEHVDCSECAMGGWNELHAMLVDEATGRACFGIFYLYLDDPTRVDLTYSLSLPDLSDPAGHSMLAATWTDE
;
A
#
# COMPACT_ATOMS: atom_id res chain seq x y z
N MET A 1 18.63 -0.80 23.75
CA MET A 1 17.38 -1.49 23.37
C MET A 1 16.29 -1.07 24.33
N ARG A 2 15.49 -0.07 23.94
CA ARG A 2 14.26 0.29 24.67
C ARG A 2 13.16 -0.59 24.08
N TRP A 3 12.71 -1.56 24.87
CA TRP A 3 11.42 -2.21 24.65
C TRP A 3 10.34 -1.13 24.76
N VAL A 4 9.78 -0.72 23.63
CA VAL A 4 8.55 0.07 23.61
C VAL A 4 7.42 -0.95 23.78
N GLY A 5 6.57 -0.73 24.79
CA GLY A 5 5.52 -1.65 25.16
C GLY A 5 4.55 -1.83 24.00
N MET A 6 4.59 -3.01 23.39
CA MET A 6 3.56 -3.51 22.50
C MET A 6 2.28 -3.65 23.34
N VAL A 7 1.30 -2.79 23.10
CA VAL A 7 -0.01 -2.88 23.75
C VAL A 7 -0.78 -3.97 23.01
N VAL A 8 -0.92 -5.10 23.69
CA VAL A 8 -1.67 -6.31 23.30
C VAL A 8 -3.14 -6.09 23.70
N LEU A 9 -4.08 -6.04 22.75
CA LEU A 9 -5.52 -6.05 23.04
C LEU A 9 -6.40 -6.67 21.94
N ALA A 10 -7.51 -7.29 22.37
CA ALA A 10 -8.28 -8.28 21.62
C ALA A 10 -9.31 -7.78 20.61
N LEU A 11 -9.37 -8.48 19.45
CA LEU A 11 -10.37 -8.29 18.39
C LEU A 11 -11.18 -9.55 18.10
N ALA A 12 -12.49 -9.33 17.98
CA ALA A 12 -13.44 -10.27 17.43
C ALA A 12 -13.38 -10.19 15.90
N LEU A 13 -13.14 -11.34 15.25
CA LEU A 13 -13.33 -11.53 13.82
C LEU A 13 -14.81 -11.31 13.49
N TRP A 14 -15.17 -10.09 13.07
CA TRP A 14 -16.42 -9.84 12.37
C TRP A 14 -16.12 -9.96 10.88
N GLY A 15 -16.57 -11.08 10.31
CA GLY A 15 -16.69 -11.20 8.87
C GLY A 15 -17.64 -10.14 8.37
N CYS A 16 -17.11 -9.11 7.70
CA CYS A 16 -17.91 -8.32 6.80
C CYS A 16 -18.51 -9.29 5.77
N GLY A 17 -19.83 -9.21 5.61
CA GLY A 17 -20.62 -10.19 4.89
C GLY A 17 -20.14 -10.43 3.46
N ASP A 18 -20.30 -11.67 3.01
CA ASP A 18 -20.33 -12.00 1.59
C ASP A 18 -21.50 -11.24 0.94
N ASP A 19 -21.24 -10.05 0.42
CA ASP A 19 -22.16 -9.40 -0.52
C ASP A 19 -22.07 -10.14 -1.86
N ASP A 20 -23.04 -11.03 -2.06
CA ASP A 20 -23.38 -11.64 -3.33
C ASP A 20 -23.65 -10.54 -4.37
N ALA A 21 -22.63 -10.20 -5.17
CA ALA A 21 -22.78 -9.35 -6.32
C ALA A 21 -23.66 -10.07 -7.37
N GLU A 22 -24.93 -9.68 -7.46
CA GLU A 22 -25.82 -10.15 -8.52
C GLU A 22 -25.31 -9.67 -9.90
N PRO A 23 -25.39 -10.53 -10.94
CA PRO A 23 -24.96 -10.18 -12.29
C PRO A 23 -25.91 -9.13 -12.89
N MET A 24 -25.40 -7.92 -13.14
CA MET A 24 -26.14 -6.93 -13.92
C MET A 24 -26.24 -7.37 -15.39
N ASP A 25 -27.49 -7.49 -15.84
CA ASP A 25 -27.90 -7.79 -17.22
C ASP A 25 -27.53 -6.62 -18.15
N ALA A 26 -26.59 -6.87 -19.07
CA ALA A 26 -26.12 -5.88 -20.04
C ALA A 26 -27.05 -5.85 -21.26
N GLY A 27 -28.02 -4.94 -21.23
CA GLY A 27 -28.80 -4.55 -22.40
C GLY A 27 -27.92 -3.85 -23.43
N VAL A 28 -27.62 -4.56 -24.53
CA VAL A 28 -26.94 -4.00 -25.71
C VAL A 28 -27.99 -3.31 -26.59
N GLU A 29 -28.00 -1.97 -26.58
CA GLU A 29 -28.61 -1.20 -27.66
C GLU A 29 -27.52 -0.80 -28.67
N THR A 30 -27.72 -1.24 -29.91
CA THR A 30 -26.92 -0.86 -31.07
C THR A 30 -27.61 0.31 -31.76
N MET A 31 -26.82 1.29 -32.20
CA MET A 31 -26.95 2.11 -33.43
C MET A 31 -26.37 3.51 -33.19
N ASP A 32 -25.34 3.89 -33.95
CA ASP A 32 -25.51 4.96 -34.96
C ASP A 32 -24.28 4.99 -35.91
N ASP A 33 -24.55 4.95 -37.21
CA ASP A 33 -23.58 4.99 -38.30
C ASP A 33 -23.25 6.47 -38.63
N GLY A 34 -22.21 6.99 -37.98
CA GLY A 34 -21.69 8.35 -38.19
C GLY A 34 -20.64 8.42 -39.30
N ILE A 35 -21.01 9.08 -40.40
CA ILE A 35 -20.25 9.40 -41.62
C ILE A 35 -18.84 9.99 -41.33
N GLU A 36 -17.81 9.40 -41.93
CA GLU A 36 -16.43 9.91 -41.92
C GLU A 36 -16.23 11.04 -42.95
N THR A 37 -15.85 12.22 -42.48
CA THR A 37 -15.24 13.29 -43.29
C THR A 37 -13.72 13.20 -43.23
N PRO A 38 -13.00 13.21 -44.37
CA PRO A 38 -11.54 13.16 -44.38
C PRO A 38 -10.96 14.55 -44.12
N ASP A 39 -10.52 14.80 -42.88
CA ASP A 39 -9.82 16.03 -42.52
C ASP A 39 -8.32 15.96 -42.79
N ALA A 40 -7.82 17.11 -43.24
CA ALA A 40 -6.48 17.35 -43.76
C ALA A 40 -5.39 17.17 -42.69
N ALA A 41 -4.25 16.61 -43.12
CA ALA A 41 -3.07 16.42 -42.30
C ALA A 41 -2.51 17.75 -41.78
N ASP A 42 -2.60 17.96 -40.47
CA ASP A 42 -1.92 19.03 -39.73
C ASP A 42 -0.50 18.56 -39.33
N PRO A 43 0.58 19.24 -39.77
CA PRO A 43 1.95 18.91 -39.40
C PRO A 43 2.39 19.65 -38.12
N SER A 44 1.50 19.82 -37.14
CA SER A 44 1.90 20.15 -35.78
C SER A 44 2.46 18.88 -35.13
N GLY A 45 3.78 18.79 -35.08
CA GLY A 45 4.49 17.83 -34.22
C GLY A 45 4.16 18.16 -32.76
N ASP A 46 3.01 17.68 -32.32
CA ASP A 46 2.55 17.67 -30.95
C ASP A 46 3.56 16.79 -30.20
N ALA A 47 4.49 17.43 -29.50
CA ALA A 47 5.22 16.76 -28.45
C ALA A 47 4.13 16.40 -27.43
N GLY A 48 3.59 15.19 -27.56
CA GLY A 48 2.54 14.69 -26.68
C GLY A 48 2.91 14.97 -25.23
N PRO A 49 1.93 15.22 -24.35
CA PRO A 49 2.18 15.54 -22.96
C PRO A 49 3.26 14.60 -22.45
N ALA A 50 4.38 15.17 -21.99
CA ALA A 50 5.49 14.38 -21.45
C ALA A 50 4.86 13.37 -20.51
N GLU A 51 4.98 12.08 -20.82
CA GLU A 51 4.31 11.00 -20.11
C GLU A 51 4.62 11.17 -18.61
N GLY A 52 3.67 11.79 -17.91
CA GLY A 52 3.81 12.25 -16.55
C GLY A 52 3.95 11.06 -15.63
N GLY A 53 4.78 11.19 -14.60
CA GLY A 53 4.97 10.13 -13.63
C GLY A 53 6.32 10.20 -12.94
N LEU A 54 6.38 9.59 -11.78
CA LEU A 54 7.59 9.47 -10.97
C LEU A 54 8.39 8.26 -11.45
N LEU A 55 9.61 8.50 -11.93
CA LEU A 55 10.55 7.43 -12.21
C LEU A 55 11.23 7.01 -10.91
N VAL A 56 10.92 5.80 -10.43
CA VAL A 56 11.60 5.19 -9.29
C VAL A 56 12.67 4.25 -9.83
N ALA A 57 13.93 4.58 -9.59
CA ALA A 57 15.06 3.80 -10.08
C ALA A 57 15.01 2.33 -9.60
N ALA A 58 15.72 1.46 -10.30
CA ALA A 58 15.85 0.06 -9.91
C ALA A 58 16.44 -0.07 -8.50
N THR A 59 15.89 -0.99 -7.70
CA THR A 59 16.36 -1.29 -6.35
C THR A 59 17.41 -2.37 -6.40
N ARG A 60 18.60 -2.08 -5.85
CA ARG A 60 19.69 -3.04 -5.67
C ARG A 60 20.30 -2.81 -4.31
N GLY A 61 19.98 -3.66 -3.33
CA GLY A 61 20.41 -3.47 -1.96
C GLY A 61 20.23 -4.73 -1.11
N GLU A 62 20.37 -4.56 0.19
CA GLU A 62 20.09 -5.59 1.17
C GLU A 62 19.04 -5.05 2.15
N LEU A 63 18.06 -5.86 2.49
CA LEU A 63 17.07 -5.56 3.53
C LEU A 63 17.30 -6.50 4.71
N THR A 64 17.52 -5.91 5.88
CA THR A 64 17.70 -6.64 7.14
C THR A 64 16.42 -6.55 7.96
N LEU A 65 15.82 -7.69 8.26
CA LEU A 65 14.58 -7.80 9.03
C LEU A 65 14.82 -8.57 10.34
N PRO A 66 14.09 -8.29 11.42
CA PRO A 66 14.23 -9.02 12.69
C PRO A 66 13.53 -10.40 12.69
N PHE A 67 13.11 -10.87 11.52
CA PHE A 67 12.46 -12.16 11.30
C PHE A 67 12.89 -12.77 9.96
N GLY A 68 12.77 -14.09 9.84
CA GLY A 68 12.77 -14.82 8.57
C GLY A 68 11.36 -15.25 8.21
N LEU A 69 11.09 -15.43 6.92
CA LEU A 69 9.75 -15.74 6.42
C LEU A 69 9.81 -16.71 5.24
N ALA A 70 8.90 -17.68 5.21
CA ALA A 70 8.63 -18.50 4.04
C ALA A 70 7.12 -18.61 3.85
N ILE A 71 6.62 -18.07 2.73
CA ILE A 71 5.22 -18.24 2.31
C ILE A 71 5.20 -19.09 1.05
N ARG A 72 4.32 -20.08 1.03
CA ARG A 72 3.99 -20.86 -0.17
C ARG A 72 2.48 -21.04 -0.22
N GLY A 73 1.84 -20.55 -1.26
CA GLY A 73 0.39 -20.65 -1.34
C GLY A 73 -0.19 -20.17 -2.65
N THR A 74 -1.50 -20.02 -2.64
CA THR A 74 -2.27 -19.43 -3.74
C THR A 74 -3.34 -18.53 -3.17
N GLY A 75 -3.53 -17.37 -3.77
CA GLY A 75 -4.70 -16.54 -3.54
C GLY A 75 -5.88 -16.92 -4.43
N THR A 76 -6.93 -16.12 -4.37
CA THR A 76 -8.08 -16.20 -5.26
C THR A 76 -8.25 -14.88 -6.02
N ARG A 77 -9.15 -14.87 -7.02
CA ARG A 77 -9.53 -13.69 -7.82
C ARG A 77 -8.34 -13.04 -8.53
N ARG A 78 -7.75 -12.00 -7.93
CA ARG A 78 -6.62 -11.24 -8.48
C ARG A 78 -5.28 -11.95 -8.28
N PHE A 79 -5.23 -12.90 -7.34
CA PHE A 79 -4.00 -13.57 -6.94
C PHE A 79 -3.99 -15.03 -7.42
N GLY A 80 -2.85 -15.46 -7.93
CA GLY A 80 -2.51 -16.85 -8.23
C GLY A 80 -1.46 -17.38 -7.24
N GLU A 81 -0.40 -18.00 -7.75
CA GLU A 81 0.70 -18.54 -6.94
C GLU A 81 1.42 -17.43 -6.16
N ILE A 82 1.75 -17.72 -4.90
CA ILE A 82 2.47 -16.86 -3.98
C ILE A 82 3.67 -17.64 -3.45
N THR A 83 4.86 -17.08 -3.61
CA THR A 83 6.11 -17.61 -3.07
C THR A 83 6.92 -16.48 -2.45
N VAL A 84 7.23 -16.59 -1.16
CA VAL A 84 8.12 -15.66 -0.45
C VAL A 84 9.20 -16.45 0.28
N ASP A 85 10.45 -16.03 0.14
CA ASP A 85 11.60 -16.54 0.88
C ASP A 85 12.38 -15.35 1.46
N ASP A 86 12.49 -15.34 2.79
CA ASP A 86 12.93 -14.21 3.59
C ASP A 86 12.15 -12.94 3.24
N ALA A 87 12.83 -11.88 2.80
CA ALA A 87 12.19 -10.61 2.49
C ALA A 87 11.69 -10.48 1.03
N ILE A 88 11.96 -11.45 0.14
CA ILE A 88 11.63 -11.34 -1.29
C ILE A 88 10.67 -12.43 -1.74
N GLY A 89 9.86 -12.12 -2.74
CA GLY A 89 8.95 -13.11 -3.29
C GLY A 89 8.46 -12.79 -4.69
N THR A 90 7.69 -13.73 -5.22
CA THR A 90 6.87 -13.53 -6.41
C THR A 90 5.41 -13.82 -6.09
N VAL A 91 4.54 -13.12 -6.81
CA VAL A 91 3.11 -13.40 -6.81
C VAL A 91 2.57 -13.30 -8.22
N THR A 92 1.69 -14.24 -8.59
CA THR A 92 0.88 -14.04 -9.80
C THR A 92 -0.24 -13.05 -9.47
N TYR A 93 -0.14 -11.82 -9.96
CA TYR A 93 -1.15 -10.79 -9.81
C TYR A 93 -1.79 -10.46 -11.16
N ARG A 94 -3.12 -10.61 -11.26
CA ARG A 94 -3.91 -10.42 -12.49
C ARG A 94 -3.33 -11.20 -13.69
N GLY A 95 -2.82 -12.40 -13.44
CA GLY A 95 -2.27 -13.30 -14.46
C GLY A 95 -0.82 -13.03 -14.86
N THR A 96 -0.14 -12.05 -14.25
CA THR A 96 1.28 -11.75 -14.47
C THR A 96 2.07 -12.09 -13.21
N GLU A 97 3.24 -12.71 -13.35
CA GLU A 97 4.15 -12.90 -12.23
C GLU A 97 4.87 -11.59 -11.94
N GLU A 98 4.75 -11.13 -10.70
CA GLU A 98 5.30 -9.86 -10.22
C GLU A 98 6.22 -10.11 -9.02
N ARG A 99 7.22 -9.26 -8.84
CA ARG A 99 8.14 -9.31 -7.69
C ARG A 99 7.66 -8.42 -6.56
N LEU A 100 7.87 -8.87 -5.34
CA LEU A 100 7.54 -8.12 -4.13
C LEU A 100 8.66 -8.18 -3.10
N VAL A 101 8.61 -7.24 -2.17
CA VAL A 101 9.45 -7.20 -0.96
C VAL A 101 8.56 -7.17 0.27
N VAL A 102 8.70 -8.14 1.17
CA VAL A 102 8.13 -8.12 2.52
C VAL A 102 9.06 -7.31 3.42
N TYR A 103 8.51 -6.41 4.23
CA TYR A 103 9.34 -5.52 5.04
C TYR A 103 8.84 -5.28 6.46
N GLU A 104 7.62 -5.73 6.79
CA GLU A 104 7.05 -5.57 8.13
C GLU A 104 6.37 -6.86 8.58
N ARG A 105 6.45 -7.13 9.89
CA ARG A 105 5.71 -8.19 10.58
C ARG A 105 4.92 -7.59 11.73
N THR A 106 3.61 -7.74 11.70
CA THR A 106 2.71 -7.29 12.77
C THR A 106 2.04 -8.49 13.43
N ASP A 107 2.33 -8.70 14.71
CA ASP A 107 1.69 -9.76 15.49
C ASP A 107 0.34 -9.30 16.06
N TRP A 108 -0.71 -10.07 15.80
CA TRP A 108 -2.06 -9.92 16.35
C TRP A 108 -2.41 -11.14 17.21
N PRO A 109 -1.84 -11.24 18.42
CA PRO A 109 -1.94 -12.44 19.24
C PRO A 109 -3.38 -12.78 19.64
N GLU A 110 -4.30 -11.81 19.64
CA GLU A 110 -5.67 -12.01 20.07
C GLU A 110 -6.55 -12.61 18.98
N ALA A 111 -6.18 -12.42 17.72
CA ALA A 111 -6.73 -13.14 16.58
C ALA A 111 -5.93 -14.42 16.26
N ASN A 112 -4.86 -14.70 17.03
CA ASN A 112 -3.87 -15.74 16.74
C ASN A 112 -3.33 -15.63 15.31
N GLN A 113 -3.04 -14.40 14.89
CA GLN A 113 -2.71 -14.05 13.51
C GLN A 113 -1.43 -13.21 13.47
N THR A 114 -0.68 -13.36 12.39
CA THR A 114 0.46 -12.51 12.07
C THR A 114 0.27 -11.98 10.65
N LEU A 115 0.49 -10.69 10.48
CA LEU A 115 0.41 -9.99 9.21
C LEU A 115 1.83 -9.72 8.72
N PHE A 116 2.06 -9.98 7.44
CA PHE A 116 3.29 -9.60 6.76
C PHE A 116 2.97 -8.60 5.66
N GLN A 117 3.49 -7.39 5.79
CA GLN A 117 3.28 -6.34 4.80
C GLN A 117 4.33 -6.40 3.71
N ALA A 118 3.90 -6.24 2.47
CA ALA A 118 4.77 -6.25 1.31
C ALA A 118 4.44 -5.14 0.31
N LEU A 119 5.46 -4.74 -0.43
CA LEU A 119 5.36 -3.80 -1.54
C LEU A 119 5.69 -4.50 -2.85
N MET A 120 4.82 -4.34 -3.84
CA MET A 120 4.97 -4.88 -5.19
C MET A 120 4.99 -3.71 -6.19
N PRO A 121 6.18 -3.21 -6.58
CA PRO A 121 6.28 -2.10 -7.52
C PRO A 121 5.99 -2.55 -8.95
N ARG A 122 5.15 -1.80 -9.67
CA ARG A 122 4.77 -2.05 -11.07
C ARG A 122 4.66 -0.74 -11.83
N ASP A 123 4.79 -0.77 -13.16
CA ASP A 123 4.65 0.42 -14.02
C ASP A 123 3.25 1.05 -13.99
N GLN A 124 2.23 0.29 -13.57
CA GLN A 124 0.88 0.83 -13.44
C GLN A 124 0.65 1.49 -12.07
N GLY A 125 1.55 1.31 -11.11
CA GLY A 125 1.38 1.72 -9.74
C GLY A 125 1.94 0.69 -8.77
N TRP A 126 2.05 1.08 -7.50
CA TRP A 126 2.41 0.14 -6.46
C TRP A 126 1.18 -0.62 -5.98
N VAL A 127 1.38 -1.90 -5.67
CA VAL A 127 0.40 -2.70 -4.95
C VAL A 127 0.98 -3.00 -3.57
N VAL A 128 0.22 -2.65 -2.53
CA VAL A 128 0.55 -2.95 -1.15
C VAL A 128 -0.23 -4.19 -0.76
N LEU A 129 0.45 -5.13 -0.13
CA LEU A 129 -0.09 -6.44 0.22
C LEU A 129 0.07 -6.68 1.70
N TRP A 130 -0.92 -7.34 2.31
CA TRP A 130 -0.81 -7.90 3.64
C TRP A 130 -1.13 -9.38 3.57
N PHE A 131 -0.14 -10.23 3.85
CA PHE A 131 -0.33 -11.68 3.97
C PHE A 131 -0.81 -12.01 5.37
N TYR A 132 -2.00 -12.60 5.47
CA TYR A 132 -2.60 -12.99 6.73
C TYR A 132 -2.27 -14.44 7.02
N CYS A 133 -1.49 -14.65 8.07
CA CYS A 133 -1.01 -15.96 8.48
C CYS A 133 -1.59 -16.33 9.85
N GLN A 134 -2.22 -17.51 9.96
CA GLN A 134 -2.82 -17.99 11.19
C GLN A 134 -2.40 -19.44 11.41
N GLU A 135 -1.78 -19.72 12.58
CA GLU A 135 -1.29 -21.07 12.93
C GLU A 135 -0.40 -21.71 11.86
N GLY A 136 0.41 -20.89 11.18
CA GLY A 136 1.31 -21.32 10.10
C GLY A 136 0.63 -21.59 8.76
N ALA A 137 -0.64 -21.22 8.59
CA ALA A 137 -1.36 -21.27 7.32
C ALA A 137 -1.57 -19.87 6.75
N LEU A 138 -1.41 -19.72 5.43
CA LEU A 138 -1.85 -18.53 4.71
C LEU A 138 -3.38 -18.59 4.59
N THR A 139 -4.09 -17.62 5.15
CA THR A 139 -5.56 -17.57 5.13
C THR A 139 -6.10 -16.57 4.11
N GLY A 140 -5.31 -15.58 3.74
CA GLY A 140 -5.65 -14.65 2.66
C GLY A 140 -4.68 -13.49 2.54
N VAL A 141 -5.01 -12.61 1.60
CA VAL A 141 -4.20 -11.46 1.22
C VAL A 141 -5.13 -10.26 1.07
N TYR A 142 -4.89 -9.21 1.86
CA TYR A 142 -5.42 -7.89 1.53
C TYR A 142 -4.51 -7.23 0.50
N SER A 143 -5.11 -6.47 -0.41
CA SER A 143 -4.38 -5.70 -1.40
C SER A 143 -5.06 -4.39 -1.69
N GLU A 144 -4.28 -3.35 -1.90
CA GLU A 144 -4.68 -2.06 -2.44
C GLU A 144 -3.60 -1.56 -3.41
N SER A 145 -3.89 -0.51 -4.16
CA SER A 145 -2.90 0.05 -5.08
C SER A 145 -3.03 1.54 -5.32
N THR A 146 -1.91 2.14 -5.70
CA THR A 146 -1.85 3.57 -6.05
C THR A 146 -2.57 3.90 -7.36
N ASP A 147 -2.99 2.89 -8.13
CA ASP A 147 -3.76 3.04 -9.38
C ASP A 147 -5.28 3.02 -9.19
N GLY A 148 -5.73 3.03 -7.92
CA GLY A 148 -7.13 3.18 -7.54
C GLY A 148 -7.86 1.88 -7.26
N ASP A 149 -7.18 0.72 -7.20
CA ASP A 149 -7.83 -0.44 -6.57
C ASP A 149 -7.91 -0.20 -5.07
N LEU A 150 -9.15 -0.18 -4.58
CA LEU A 150 -9.40 -0.11 -3.16
C LEU A 150 -8.90 -1.36 -2.43
N LEU A 151 -8.76 -1.26 -1.11
CA LEU A 151 -8.43 -2.36 -0.21
C LEU A 151 -9.43 -3.52 -0.37
N VAL A 152 -8.94 -4.66 -0.84
CA VAL A 152 -9.75 -5.85 -1.11
C VAL A 152 -9.16 -7.09 -0.44
N TRP A 153 -10.01 -7.83 0.27
CA TRP A 153 -9.69 -9.16 0.78
C TRP A 153 -9.75 -10.22 -0.32
N ASN A 154 -8.71 -11.05 -0.39
CA ASN A 154 -8.67 -12.21 -1.26
C ASN A 154 -8.37 -13.46 -0.42
N PRO A 155 -9.32 -14.40 -0.29
CA PRO A 155 -9.05 -15.68 0.35
C PRO A 155 -7.83 -16.36 -0.24
N GLY A 156 -7.02 -16.97 0.61
CA GLY A 156 -5.81 -17.67 0.23
C GLY A 156 -5.71 -19.02 0.93
N THR A 157 -4.88 -19.90 0.38
CA THR A 157 -4.52 -21.17 1.01
C THR A 157 -3.03 -21.41 0.85
N GLY A 158 -2.40 -22.05 1.83
CA GLY A 158 -0.97 -22.31 1.80
C GLY A 158 -0.35 -22.41 3.19
N THR A 159 0.96 -22.29 3.24
CA THR A 159 1.76 -22.29 4.46
C THR A 159 2.43 -20.94 4.65
N CYS A 160 2.49 -20.49 5.90
CA CYS A 160 3.36 -19.43 6.36
C CYS A 160 4.27 -20.00 7.45
N VAL A 161 5.57 -19.83 7.30
CA VAL A 161 6.54 -20.19 8.33
C VAL A 161 7.40 -18.98 8.57
N ASP A 162 7.32 -18.39 9.75
CA ASP A 162 8.22 -17.34 10.17
C ASP A 162 9.09 -17.80 11.34
N THR A 163 10.21 -17.13 11.51
CA THR A 163 11.13 -17.38 12.61
C THR A 163 11.64 -16.05 13.15
N ASP A 164 11.73 -15.94 14.47
CA ASP A 164 12.44 -14.82 15.09
C ASP A 164 13.94 -14.89 14.78
N GLY A 165 14.53 -13.73 14.50
CA GLY A 165 15.96 -13.60 14.27
C GLY A 165 16.26 -12.72 13.07
N GLU A 166 17.41 -12.06 13.12
CA GLU A 166 17.85 -11.19 12.04
C GLU A 166 18.10 -12.00 10.75
N THR A 167 17.43 -11.64 9.68
CA THR A 167 17.72 -12.12 8.32
C THR A 167 18.14 -10.95 7.46
N THR A 168 19.07 -11.17 6.54
CA THR A 168 19.51 -10.16 5.57
C THR A 168 19.33 -10.73 4.18
N THR A 169 18.50 -10.07 3.38
CA THR A 169 18.07 -10.56 2.07
C THR A 169 18.54 -9.60 0.98
N PRO A 170 19.22 -10.06 -0.08
CA PRO A 170 19.48 -9.22 -1.25
C PRO A 170 18.16 -8.92 -1.97
N VAL A 171 17.90 -7.64 -2.25
CA VAL A 171 16.69 -7.19 -2.93
C VAL A 171 17.06 -6.66 -4.32
N GLU A 172 16.39 -7.19 -5.34
CA GLU A 172 16.48 -6.74 -6.73
C GLU A 172 15.09 -6.50 -7.32
N LEU A 173 14.70 -5.23 -7.42
CA LEU A 173 13.47 -4.79 -8.06
C LEU A 173 13.84 -3.94 -9.28
N ASP A 174 13.06 -4.09 -10.35
CA ASP A 174 13.27 -3.32 -11.56
C ASP A 174 12.91 -1.84 -11.36
N GLU A 175 13.40 -0.98 -12.24
CA GLU A 175 12.96 0.40 -12.32
C GLU A 175 11.47 0.42 -12.70
N VAL A 176 10.70 1.31 -12.08
CA VAL A 176 9.28 1.49 -12.40
C VAL A 176 8.96 2.95 -12.64
N ARG A 177 8.07 3.20 -13.60
CA ARG A 177 7.48 4.53 -13.81
C ARG A 177 6.10 4.55 -13.21
N LEU A 178 5.93 5.26 -12.09
CA LEU A 178 4.64 5.37 -11.43
C LEU A 178 3.82 6.49 -12.06
N PRO A 179 2.56 6.24 -12.44
CA PRO A 179 1.64 7.33 -12.77
C PRO A 179 1.38 8.19 -11.52
N ASP A 180 0.84 9.38 -11.74
CA ASP A 180 0.30 10.18 -10.63
C ASP A 180 -0.83 9.37 -9.95
N PRO A 181 -0.79 9.17 -8.61
CA PRO A 181 -1.81 8.40 -7.93
C PRO A 181 -3.19 9.06 -8.03
N LEU A 182 -4.24 8.25 -8.03
CA LEU A 182 -5.59 8.75 -7.78
C LEU A 182 -5.67 9.17 -6.32
N LEU A 183 -5.87 10.46 -6.07
CA LEU A 183 -5.85 10.98 -4.71
C LEU A 183 -7.16 10.66 -3.98
N TYR A 184 -7.03 10.22 -2.73
CA TYR A 184 -8.18 10.17 -1.82
C TYR A 184 -8.57 11.58 -1.40
N GLU A 185 -9.85 11.90 -1.54
CA GLU A 185 -10.45 13.14 -1.07
C GLU A 185 -11.22 12.83 0.22
N GLY A 186 -10.99 13.57 1.31
CA GLY A 186 -11.82 13.44 2.51
C GLY A 186 -11.11 13.71 3.82
N THR A 187 -9.79 13.48 3.90
CA THR A 187 -9.04 13.71 5.15
C THR A 187 -8.19 14.97 5.06
N ILE A 188 -8.30 15.81 6.09
CA ILE A 188 -7.46 16.98 6.30
C ILE A 188 -6.54 16.70 7.49
N ILE A 189 -5.24 16.92 7.32
CA ILE A 189 -4.25 16.87 8.41
C ILE A 189 -3.51 18.21 8.45
N THR A 190 -3.40 18.83 9.61
CA THR A 190 -2.71 20.12 9.77
C THR A 190 -1.80 20.10 10.99
N GLY A 191 -0.52 20.37 10.78
CA GLY A 191 0.47 20.52 11.83
C GLY A 191 1.72 21.28 11.36
N PRO A 192 2.65 21.62 12.26
CA PRO A 192 3.92 22.25 11.92
C PRO A 192 4.80 21.46 10.94
N ASN A 193 4.67 20.12 10.91
CA ASN A 193 5.53 19.24 10.10
C ASN A 193 4.71 18.38 9.11
N VAL A 194 3.42 18.68 8.92
CA VAL A 194 2.55 17.93 8.01
C VAL A 194 1.37 18.80 7.60
N GLU A 195 1.00 18.73 6.33
CA GLU A 195 -0.21 19.37 5.79
C GLU A 195 -0.78 18.47 4.69
N LEU A 196 -2.04 18.07 4.84
CA LEU A 196 -2.83 17.36 3.84
C LEU A 196 -4.17 18.07 3.71
N GLY A 197 -4.53 18.49 2.50
CA GLY A 197 -5.72 19.30 2.23
C GLY A 197 -6.84 18.55 1.50
N GLY A 198 -6.91 17.22 1.60
CA GLY A 198 -7.83 16.41 0.82
C GLY A 198 -7.37 16.23 -0.63
N ALA A 199 -8.11 16.80 -1.59
CA ALA A 199 -7.99 16.54 -3.04
C ALA A 199 -6.69 17.03 -3.72
N THR A 200 -5.68 17.45 -2.97
CA THR A 200 -4.39 17.92 -3.51
C THR A 200 -3.24 17.27 -2.75
N PRO A 201 -2.11 16.98 -3.42
CA PRO A 201 -0.93 16.48 -2.73
C PRO A 201 -0.53 17.43 -1.60
N GLY A 202 -0.25 16.84 -0.44
CA GLY A 202 0.22 17.56 0.73
C GLY A 202 1.72 17.41 0.93
N TRP A 203 2.18 17.58 2.16
CA TRP A 203 3.58 17.38 2.52
C TRP A 203 3.75 16.88 3.95
N VAL A 204 4.88 16.22 4.20
CA VAL A 204 5.33 15.83 5.55
C VAL A 204 6.84 16.05 5.68
N GLU A 205 7.28 16.50 6.84
CA GLU A 205 8.69 16.63 7.19
C GLU A 205 9.12 15.52 8.16
N LEU A 206 10.06 14.69 7.70
CA LEU A 206 10.66 13.58 8.46
C LEU A 206 12.15 13.88 8.66
N GLY A 207 12.49 14.29 9.87
CA GLY A 207 13.84 14.76 10.19
C GLY A 207 14.17 16.05 9.43
N ALA A 208 15.17 16.00 8.55
CA ALA A 208 15.60 17.14 7.73
C ALA A 208 15.00 17.12 6.32
N GLN A 209 14.15 16.14 6.03
CA GLN A 209 13.66 15.87 4.70
C GLN A 209 12.17 16.14 4.60
N ARG A 210 11.76 16.76 3.49
CA ARG A 210 10.36 17.00 3.15
C ARG A 210 9.95 16.08 2.01
N PHE A 211 8.80 15.45 2.17
CA PHE A 211 8.18 14.61 1.15
C PHE A 211 6.87 15.25 0.69
N VAL A 212 6.56 15.13 -0.60
CA VAL A 212 5.22 15.35 -1.13
C VAL A 212 4.38 14.12 -0.77
N VAL A 213 3.16 14.32 -0.28
CA VAL A 213 2.30 13.23 0.16
C VAL A 213 1.11 13.10 -0.79
N HIS A 214 0.96 11.91 -1.37
CA HIS A 214 -0.16 11.54 -2.23
C HIS A 214 -1.02 10.49 -1.51
N PRO A 215 -2.02 10.90 -0.72
CA PRO A 215 -2.95 9.94 -0.12
C PRO A 215 -3.77 9.28 -1.23
N PHE A 216 -3.90 7.95 -1.21
CA PHE A 216 -4.59 7.21 -2.28
C PHE A 216 -5.65 6.23 -1.76
N GLU A 217 -5.64 5.91 -0.47
CA GLU A 217 -6.63 5.02 0.15
C GLU A 217 -6.92 5.44 1.59
N HIS A 218 -8.16 5.21 2.02
CA HIS A 218 -8.63 5.44 3.38
C HIS A 218 -9.30 4.18 3.93
N VAL A 219 -8.79 3.70 5.06
CA VAL A 219 -9.38 2.58 5.79
C VAL A 219 -10.13 3.11 6.99
N ASP A 220 -11.46 2.97 6.97
CA ASP A 220 -12.31 3.21 8.14
C ASP A 220 -12.25 1.98 9.06
N CYS A 221 -11.52 2.13 10.16
CA CYS A 221 -11.42 1.14 11.23
C CYS A 221 -12.13 1.63 12.50
N SER A 222 -13.18 2.44 12.37
CA SER A 222 -13.93 2.96 13.52
C SER A 222 -14.60 1.87 14.36
N GLU A 223 -14.93 0.73 13.74
CA GLU A 223 -15.47 -0.45 14.42
C GLU A 223 -14.39 -1.48 14.81
N CYS A 224 -13.12 -1.19 14.54
CA CYS A 224 -12.00 -2.02 14.99
C CYS A 224 -11.76 -1.83 16.50
N ALA A 225 -10.83 -2.59 17.08
CA ALA A 225 -10.60 -2.50 18.52
C ALA A 225 -9.97 -1.18 18.95
N MET A 226 -9.77 -1.04 20.25
CA MET A 226 -8.96 0.03 20.83
C MET A 226 -9.49 1.44 20.55
N GLY A 227 -10.82 1.58 20.46
CA GLY A 227 -11.47 2.87 20.31
C GLY A 227 -11.66 3.32 18.85
N GLY A 228 -11.28 2.46 17.90
CA GLY A 228 -11.39 2.73 16.47
C GLY A 228 -10.34 3.74 16.00
N TRP A 229 -9.99 3.65 14.73
CA TRP A 229 -9.07 4.56 14.08
C TRP A 229 -9.39 4.65 12.60
N ASN A 230 -8.90 5.68 11.94
CA ASN A 230 -8.83 5.74 10.49
C ASN A 230 -7.37 5.59 10.05
N GLU A 231 -7.16 5.03 8.87
CA GLU A 231 -5.85 4.95 8.23
C GLU A 231 -5.91 5.73 6.93
N LEU A 232 -4.92 6.58 6.68
CA LEU A 232 -4.72 7.21 5.38
C LEU A 232 -3.43 6.67 4.78
N HIS A 233 -3.56 5.87 3.74
CA HIS A 233 -2.46 5.23 3.04
C HIS A 233 -1.97 6.17 1.96
N ALA A 234 -0.65 6.37 1.90
CA ALA A 234 -0.07 7.40 1.07
C ALA A 234 1.26 6.99 0.44
N MET A 235 1.51 7.56 -0.74
CA MET A 235 2.83 7.60 -1.33
C MET A 235 3.55 8.88 -0.88
N LEU A 236 4.75 8.73 -0.32
CA LEU A 236 5.64 9.82 0.10
C LEU A 236 6.73 9.99 -0.97
N VAL A 237 6.77 11.12 -1.65
CA VAL A 237 7.69 11.37 -2.76
C VAL A 237 8.73 12.39 -2.37
N ASP A 238 10.00 12.00 -2.47
CA ASP A 238 11.12 12.94 -2.48
C ASP A 238 11.50 13.26 -3.92
N GLU A 239 10.90 14.33 -4.43
CA GLU A 239 11.13 14.80 -5.80
C GLU A 239 12.60 15.16 -6.07
N ALA A 240 13.39 15.50 -5.04
CA ALA A 240 14.79 15.87 -5.21
C ALA A 240 15.67 14.67 -5.55
N THR A 241 15.28 13.46 -5.10
CA THR A 241 16.06 12.23 -5.31
C THR A 241 15.36 11.21 -6.20
N GLY A 242 14.08 11.42 -6.53
CA GLY A 242 13.26 10.44 -7.24
C GLY A 242 12.92 9.21 -6.37
N ARG A 243 13.03 9.35 -5.05
CA ARG A 243 12.66 8.30 -4.09
C ARG A 243 11.16 8.37 -3.81
N ALA A 244 10.51 7.23 -3.78
CA ALA A 244 9.14 7.06 -3.34
C ALA A 244 9.10 6.17 -2.10
N CYS A 245 8.13 6.38 -1.22
CA CYS A 245 7.88 5.55 -0.05
C CYS A 245 6.40 5.25 0.07
N PHE A 246 6.03 4.08 0.58
CA PHE A 246 4.70 3.87 1.11
C PHE A 246 4.69 4.31 2.58
N GLY A 247 3.56 4.75 3.11
CA GLY A 247 3.40 5.00 4.54
C GLY A 247 1.94 5.09 4.94
N ILE A 248 1.66 4.83 6.22
CA ILE A 248 0.32 4.86 6.79
C ILE A 248 0.25 5.95 7.85
N PHE A 249 -0.67 6.91 7.67
CA PHE A 249 -1.06 7.84 8.72
C PHE A 249 -2.21 7.22 9.54
N TYR A 250 -1.94 6.92 10.81
CA TYR A 250 -2.93 6.51 11.79
C TYR A 250 -3.59 7.72 12.43
N LEU A 251 -4.92 7.73 12.41
CA LEU A 251 -5.79 8.82 12.81
C LEU A 251 -6.71 8.32 13.93
N TYR A 252 -6.36 8.62 15.17
CA TYR A 252 -7.06 8.09 16.33
C TYR A 252 -8.34 8.88 16.64
N LEU A 253 -9.48 8.18 16.74
CA LEU A 253 -10.79 8.82 16.96
C LEU A 253 -10.91 9.45 18.36
N ASP A 254 -10.24 8.87 19.36
CA ASP A 254 -10.26 9.34 20.74
C ASP A 254 -9.25 10.47 21.01
N ASP A 255 -8.28 10.67 20.11
CA ASP A 255 -7.31 11.76 20.14
C ASP A 255 -7.07 12.33 18.73
N PRO A 256 -7.95 13.23 18.24
CA PRO A 256 -7.82 13.84 16.92
C PRO A 256 -6.61 14.79 16.80
N THR A 257 -5.81 14.93 17.86
CA THR A 257 -4.56 15.71 17.89
C THR A 257 -3.30 14.85 17.79
N ARG A 258 -3.48 13.53 17.61
CA ARG A 258 -2.43 12.55 17.41
C ARG A 258 -2.53 11.96 16.00
N VAL A 259 -1.45 12.12 15.25
CA VAL A 259 -1.26 11.48 13.94
C VAL A 259 0.05 10.72 14.00
N ASP A 260 -0.01 9.40 13.81
CA ASP A 260 1.21 8.56 13.75
C ASP A 260 1.47 8.17 12.30
N LEU A 261 2.70 8.36 11.81
CA LEU A 261 3.14 7.88 10.50
C LEU A 261 4.13 6.72 10.70
N THR A 262 3.80 5.56 10.13
CA THR A 262 4.53 4.31 10.34
C THR A 262 4.43 3.38 9.11
N TYR A 263 5.08 2.21 9.21
CA TYR A 263 5.08 1.13 8.21
C TYR A 263 5.60 1.59 6.85
N SER A 264 6.63 2.44 6.86
CA SER A 264 7.17 3.01 5.64
C SER A 264 8.30 2.17 5.05
N LEU A 265 8.27 2.01 3.72
CA LEU A 265 9.37 1.45 2.95
C LEU A 265 9.59 2.31 1.72
N SER A 266 10.86 2.67 1.49
CA SER A 266 11.27 3.51 0.38
C SER A 266 11.96 2.71 -0.71
N LEU A 267 11.70 3.06 -1.97
CA LEU A 267 12.46 2.60 -3.13
C LEU A 267 13.19 3.80 -3.77
N PRO A 268 14.46 3.63 -4.21
CA PRO A 268 15.18 2.36 -4.33
C PRO A 268 16.06 1.99 -3.11
N ASP A 269 16.08 2.78 -2.04
CA ASP A 269 17.10 2.64 -0.99
C ASP A 269 16.72 1.70 0.17
N LEU A 270 15.50 1.16 0.17
CA LEU A 270 14.95 0.26 1.20
C LEU A 270 14.93 0.87 2.60
N SER A 271 14.92 2.20 2.69
CA SER A 271 14.87 2.91 3.98
C SER A 271 13.45 3.05 4.50
N ASP A 272 13.32 3.12 5.83
CA ASP A 272 12.11 3.48 6.56
C ASP A 272 12.29 4.90 7.15
N PRO A 273 12.02 5.97 6.37
CA PRO A 273 12.22 7.34 6.83
C PRO A 273 11.25 7.74 7.95
N ALA A 274 10.08 7.11 8.03
CA ALA A 274 9.11 7.37 9.08
C ALA A 274 9.50 6.70 10.40
N GLY A 275 10.02 5.48 10.35
CA GLY A 275 10.11 4.63 11.53
C GLY A 275 8.73 4.52 12.18
N HIS A 276 8.67 4.97 13.42
CA HIS A 276 7.42 5.27 14.11
C HIS A 276 7.42 6.75 14.51
N SER A 277 6.84 7.61 13.66
CA SER A 277 6.84 9.05 13.85
C SER A 277 5.50 9.54 14.38
N MET A 278 5.51 10.11 15.57
CA MET A 278 4.35 10.84 16.11
C MET A 278 4.41 12.30 15.66
N LEU A 279 3.42 12.72 14.88
CA LEU A 279 3.29 14.07 14.35
C LEU A 279 2.33 14.85 15.25
N ALA A 280 2.80 16.00 15.76
CA ALA A 280 1.92 16.93 16.47
C ALA A 280 1.01 17.62 15.45
N ALA A 281 -0.15 17.05 15.15
CA ALA A 281 -1.05 17.54 14.11
C ALA A 281 -2.51 17.26 14.49
N THR A 282 -3.43 18.07 13.98
CA THR A 282 -4.86 17.81 14.08
C THR A 282 -5.38 17.22 12.78
N TRP A 283 -6.36 16.35 12.85
CA TRP A 283 -7.00 15.79 11.67
C TRP A 283 -8.53 15.85 11.74
N THR A 284 -9.18 15.87 10.57
CA THR A 284 -10.63 15.77 10.40
C THR A 284 -10.95 15.02 9.11
N ASP A 285 -12.01 14.22 9.14
CA ASP A 285 -12.64 13.66 7.93
C ASP A 285 -13.88 14.48 7.55
N GLU A 286 -14.05 14.75 6.26
CA GLU A 286 -15.16 15.49 5.65
C GLU A 286 -16.30 14.60 5.14
#